data_AF-A0A067SXY5-F1
#
_entry.id   AF-A0A067SXY5-F1
#
_cell.length_a   1.000
_cell.length_b   1.000
_cell.length_c   1.000
_cell.angle_alpha   90.00
_cell.angle_beta   90.00
_cell.angle_gamma   90.00
#
_symmetry.space_group_name_H-M   'P 1'
#
loop_
_entity.id
_entity.type
_entity.pdbx_description
1 polymer ?
#
loop_
_entity_poly.entity_id
_entity_poly.type
_entity_poly.pdbx_seq_one_letter_code
_entity_poly.pdbx_strand_id
1 'polypeptide(L)'
;MLSDMQKELASVLRNSTTGKIQACLLGSLTKASPEQLKALFSMLAPLLSQARVIKHCVRCHLEYSENENHKTACEIDHNEFGESERTVIGYEDMTTTLSCCGISFEENNGRPRRSCILALHTTNPEKVKYYVENDEDDEDDENNENNENR
;
A
#
# COMPACT_ATOMS: atom_id res chain seq x y z
N MET A 1 17.61 -0.38 -37.68
CA MET A 1 16.14 -0.33 -37.92
C MET A 1 15.34 -0.97 -36.79
N LEU A 2 15.32 -2.30 -36.61
CA LEU A 2 14.51 -2.92 -35.53
C LEU A 2 14.92 -2.45 -34.12
N SER A 3 16.23 -2.28 -33.89
CA SER A 3 16.80 -1.72 -32.65
C SER A 3 16.39 -0.26 -32.42
N ASP A 4 16.23 0.54 -33.48
CA ASP A 4 15.96 1.97 -33.35
C ASP A 4 14.49 2.19 -32.98
N MET A 5 13.57 1.44 -33.61
CA MET A 5 12.16 1.42 -33.25
C MET A 5 11.93 0.96 -31.80
N GLN A 6 12.70 -0.03 -31.32
CA GLN A 6 12.61 -0.47 -29.92
C GLN A 6 13.00 0.64 -28.94
N LYS A 7 14.07 1.39 -29.25
CA LYS A 7 14.53 2.51 -28.42
C LYS A 7 13.51 3.65 -28.41
N GLU A 8 12.96 4.00 -29.57
CA GLU A 8 11.94 5.03 -29.69
C GLU A 8 10.67 4.66 -28.92
N LEU A 9 10.18 3.41 -29.09
CA LEU A 9 9.00 2.94 -28.36
C LEU A 9 9.23 2.90 -26.85
N ALA A 10 10.38 2.43 -26.40
CA ALA A 10 10.74 2.44 -24.98
C ALA A 10 10.80 3.86 -24.41
N SER A 11 11.32 4.82 -25.19
CA SER A 11 11.34 6.24 -24.82
C SER A 11 9.91 6.78 -24.66
N VAL A 12 9.01 6.51 -25.61
CA VAL A 12 7.61 6.93 -25.53
C VAL A 12 6.93 6.34 -24.29
N LEU A 13 7.11 5.05 -24.01
CA LEU A 13 6.48 4.39 -22.87
C LEU A 13 6.99 4.89 -21.51
N ARG A 14 8.29 5.21 -21.40
CA ARG A 14 8.87 5.71 -20.14
C ARG A 14 8.53 7.17 -19.86
N ASN A 15 8.41 7.98 -20.92
CA ASN A 15 8.23 9.43 -20.79
C ASN A 15 6.76 9.87 -20.91
N SER A 16 5.84 8.96 -21.21
CA SER A 16 4.41 9.24 -21.26
C SER A 16 3.74 8.90 -19.94
N THR A 17 2.71 9.66 -19.58
CA THR A 17 1.84 9.29 -18.46
C THR A 17 0.97 8.08 -18.85
N THR A 18 0.58 7.27 -17.87
CA THR A 18 -0.32 6.12 -18.07
C THR A 18 -1.60 6.52 -18.80
N GLY A 19 -2.22 7.63 -18.42
CA GLY A 19 -3.43 8.15 -19.08
C GLY A 19 -3.22 8.51 -20.54
N LYS A 20 -2.07 9.09 -20.93
CA LYS A 20 -1.76 9.37 -22.35
C LYS A 20 -1.56 8.10 -23.16
N ILE A 21 -0.87 7.11 -22.59
CA ILE A 21 -0.67 5.80 -23.23
C ILE A 21 -2.02 5.11 -23.45
N GLN A 22 -2.86 5.06 -22.40
CA GLN A 22 -4.19 4.47 -22.47
C GLN A 22 -5.07 5.14 -23.53
N ALA A 23 -5.13 6.48 -23.54
CA ALA A 23 -5.90 7.23 -24.52
C ALA A 23 -5.42 6.96 -25.96
N CYS A 24 -4.10 6.90 -26.17
CA CYS A 24 -3.52 6.58 -27.48
C CYS A 24 -3.88 5.16 -27.94
N LEU A 25 -3.77 4.17 -27.06
CA LEU A 25 -4.13 2.78 -27.36
C LEU A 25 -5.63 2.66 -27.68
N LEU A 26 -6.50 3.21 -26.83
CA LEU A 26 -7.95 3.21 -27.04
C LEU A 26 -8.35 3.89 -28.36
N GLY A 27 -7.75 5.04 -28.67
CA GLY A 27 -7.98 5.72 -29.94
C GLY A 27 -7.54 4.89 -31.15
N SER A 28 -6.46 4.12 -31.00
CA SER A 28 -5.93 3.24 -32.05
C SER A 28 -6.79 1.99 -32.28
N LEU A 29 -7.48 1.48 -31.26
CA LEU A 29 -8.34 0.29 -31.37
C LEU A 29 -9.43 0.46 -32.44
N THR A 30 -9.97 1.68 -32.59
CA THR A 30 -11.05 1.96 -33.56
C THR A 30 -10.60 1.90 -35.03
N LYS A 31 -9.29 1.97 -35.28
CA LYS A 31 -8.70 2.06 -36.62
C LYS A 31 -7.78 0.87 -36.94
N ALA A 32 -7.57 -0.02 -35.97
CA ALA A 32 -6.63 -1.12 -36.07
C ALA A 32 -7.18 -2.25 -36.96
N SER A 33 -6.31 -2.87 -37.75
CA SER A 33 -6.65 -4.09 -38.48
C SER A 33 -6.82 -5.28 -37.52
N PRO A 34 -7.50 -6.36 -37.93
CA PRO A 34 -7.61 -7.58 -37.13
C PRO A 34 -6.25 -8.15 -36.68
N GLU A 35 -5.23 -8.07 -37.52
CA GLU A 35 -3.87 -8.53 -37.21
C GLU A 35 -3.21 -7.67 -36.12
N GLN A 36 -3.39 -6.34 -36.20
CA GLN A 36 -2.88 -5.41 -35.19
C GLN A 36 -3.59 -5.62 -33.85
N LEU A 37 -4.91 -5.83 -33.87
CA LEU A 37 -5.68 -6.16 -32.67
C LEU A 37 -5.21 -7.48 -32.05
N LYS A 38 -4.96 -8.51 -32.86
CA LYS A 38 -4.43 -9.80 -32.39
C LYS A 38 -3.04 -9.66 -31.77
N ALA A 39 -2.15 -8.88 -32.39
CA ALA A 39 -0.82 -8.61 -31.86
C ALA A 39 -0.89 -7.88 -30.52
N LEU A 40 -1.71 -6.82 -30.44
CA LEU A 40 -1.92 -6.06 -29.22
C LEU A 40 -2.53 -6.91 -28.10
N PHE A 41 -3.55 -7.72 -28.42
CA PHE A 41 -4.14 -8.66 -27.47
C PHE A 41 -3.11 -9.65 -26.94
N SER A 42 -2.26 -10.20 -27.81
CA SER A 42 -1.19 -11.12 -27.40
C SER A 42 -0.15 -10.46 -26.50
N MET A 43 0.20 -9.20 -26.78
CA MET A 43 1.11 -8.42 -25.94
C MET A 43 0.53 -8.12 -24.55
N LEU A 44 -0.78 -7.86 -24.47
CA LEU A 44 -1.46 -7.51 -23.21
C LEU A 44 -2.06 -8.72 -22.49
N ALA A 45 -1.94 -9.93 -23.03
CA ALA A 45 -2.46 -11.16 -22.43
C ALA A 45 -2.01 -11.39 -20.97
N PRO A 46 -0.77 -11.07 -20.56
CA PRO A 46 -0.37 -11.16 -19.16
C PRO A 46 -1.20 -10.25 -18.24
N LEU A 47 -1.47 -9.00 -18.63
CA LEU A 47 -2.30 -8.07 -17.86
C LEU A 47 -3.75 -8.56 -17.77
N LEU A 48 -4.27 -9.12 -18.87
CA LEU A 48 -5.59 -9.75 -18.88
C LEU A 48 -5.67 -10.92 -17.91
N SER A 49 -4.64 -11.77 -17.86
CA SER A 49 -4.57 -12.88 -16.91
C SER A 49 -4.52 -12.37 -15.46
N GLN A 50 -3.77 -11.30 -15.20
CA GLN A 50 -3.65 -10.69 -13.87
C GLN A 50 -4.95 -10.03 -13.41
N ALA A 51 -5.73 -9.46 -14.34
CA ALA A 51 -7.01 -8.82 -14.04
C ALA A 51 -8.14 -9.83 -13.73
N ARG A 52 -8.03 -11.08 -14.19
CA ARG A 52 -9.07 -12.11 -14.00
C ARG A 52 -9.07 -12.76 -12.63
N VAL A 53 -7.94 -12.74 -11.94
CA VAL A 53 -7.79 -13.38 -10.62
C VAL A 53 -8.04 -12.35 -9.54
N ILE A 54 -9.21 -12.44 -8.91
CA ILE A 54 -9.57 -11.61 -7.77
C ILE A 54 -9.12 -12.29 -6.48
N LYS A 55 -8.49 -11.53 -5.61
CA LYS A 55 -7.96 -11.96 -4.31
C LYS A 55 -8.52 -11.08 -3.21
N HIS A 56 -8.65 -11.65 -2.02
CA HIS A 56 -9.03 -10.92 -0.81
C HIS A 56 -7.77 -10.43 -0.08
N CYS A 57 -7.65 -9.12 0.15
CA CYS A 57 -6.55 -8.57 0.92
C CYS A 57 -6.74 -8.84 2.41
N VAL A 58 -5.82 -9.56 3.06
CA VAL A 58 -5.91 -9.85 4.50
C VAL A 58 -5.58 -8.64 5.40
N ARG A 59 -5.17 -7.51 4.82
CA ARG A 59 -4.88 -6.26 5.54
C ARG A 59 -6.07 -5.30 5.56
N CYS A 60 -6.57 -4.93 4.37
CA CYS A 60 -7.67 -3.95 4.23
C CYS A 60 -9.03 -4.60 3.94
N HIS A 61 -9.07 -5.91 3.74
CA HIS A 61 -10.28 -6.67 3.43
C HIS A 61 -11.00 -6.30 2.13
N LEU A 62 -10.35 -5.53 1.25
CA LEU A 62 -10.84 -5.28 -0.10
C LEU A 62 -10.42 -6.38 -1.07
N GLU A 63 -11.27 -6.63 -2.05
CA GLU A 63 -10.94 -7.43 -3.22
C GLU A 63 -9.99 -6.66 -4.15
N TYR A 64 -9.03 -7.37 -4.74
CA TYR A 64 -8.07 -6.78 -5.67
C TYR A 64 -7.61 -7.80 -6.72
N SER A 65 -7.22 -7.29 -7.90
CA SER A 65 -6.51 -8.08 -8.91
C SER A 65 -5.01 -7.76 -8.90
N GLU A 66 -4.16 -8.67 -9.39
CA GLU A 66 -2.72 -8.36 -9.51
C GLU A 66 -2.45 -7.22 -10.50
N ASN A 67 -3.37 -6.99 -11.44
CA ASN A 67 -3.28 -5.89 -12.40
C ASN A 67 -3.46 -4.50 -11.75
N GLU A 68 -4.23 -4.44 -10.65
CA GLU A 68 -4.48 -3.21 -9.89
C GLU A 68 -3.53 -3.06 -8.69
N ASN A 69 -2.80 -4.11 -8.34
CA ASN A 69 -1.94 -4.14 -7.16
C ASN A 69 -0.62 -3.38 -7.38
N HIS A 70 -0.59 -2.10 -7.02
CA HIS A 70 0.63 -1.29 -6.97
C HIS A 70 1.05 -0.95 -5.54
N LYS A 71 2.23 -0.34 -5.37
CA LYS A 71 2.87 -0.06 -4.07
C LYS A 71 2.03 0.74 -3.07
N THR A 72 0.95 1.35 -3.52
CA THR A 72 0.07 2.20 -2.73
C THR A 72 -1.41 1.86 -2.96
N ALA A 73 -1.72 0.67 -3.47
CA ALA A 73 -3.09 0.25 -3.77
C ALA A 73 -3.88 -0.13 -2.52
N CYS A 74 -3.22 -0.77 -1.56
CA CYS A 74 -3.79 -1.03 -0.24
C CYS A 74 -3.67 0.25 0.60
N GLU A 75 -4.76 1.02 0.60
CA GLU A 75 -4.93 2.23 1.38
C GLU A 75 -5.84 1.95 2.59
N ILE A 76 -5.36 2.30 3.79
CA ILE A 76 -6.16 2.28 5.02
C ILE A 76 -6.02 3.65 5.65
N ASP A 77 -7.14 4.31 5.88
CA ASP A 77 -7.17 5.61 6.52
C ASP A 77 -6.94 5.51 8.04
N HIS A 78 -6.53 6.62 8.64
CA HIS A 78 -6.53 6.71 10.09
C HIS A 78 -7.96 6.55 10.61
N ASN A 79 -8.14 5.77 11.67
CA ASN A 79 -9.43 5.69 12.34
C ASN A 79 -9.87 7.09 12.83
N GLU A 80 -11.14 7.44 12.60
CA GLU A 80 -11.71 8.70 13.08
C GLU A 80 -11.76 8.75 14.61
N PHE A 81 -11.90 7.58 15.24
CA PHE A 81 -11.93 7.37 16.69
C PHE A 81 -10.55 7.15 17.32
N GLY A 82 -9.48 7.50 16.60
CA GLY A 82 -8.13 7.03 16.85
C GLY A 82 -7.60 7.25 18.25
N GLU A 83 -7.43 6.12 18.95
CA GLU A 83 -6.45 5.95 20.02
C GLU A 83 -5.15 6.64 19.59
N SER A 84 -4.78 7.65 20.36
CA SER A 84 -3.61 8.46 20.13
C SER A 84 -3.05 8.88 21.47
N GLU A 85 -1.73 8.86 21.56
CA GLU A 85 -1.00 9.28 22.73
C GLU A 85 -0.54 10.72 22.54
N ARG A 86 -0.65 11.55 23.58
CA ARG A 86 -0.13 12.92 23.58
C ARG A 86 1.06 12.99 24.52
N THR A 87 2.19 13.45 23.99
CA THR A 87 3.44 13.62 24.73
C THR A 87 3.84 15.09 24.73
N VAL A 88 4.25 15.59 25.90
CA VAL A 88 4.74 16.96 26.06
C VAL A 88 6.22 17.01 25.68
N ILE A 89 6.58 17.86 24.71
CA ILE A 89 7.96 18.04 24.23
C ILE A 89 8.56 19.42 24.58
N GLY A 90 7.78 20.28 25.24
CA GLY A 90 8.17 21.64 25.61
C GLY A 90 7.25 22.24 26.66
N TYR A 91 7.33 23.57 26.88
CA TYR A 91 6.50 24.24 27.88
C TYR A 91 5.01 24.29 27.47
N GLU A 92 4.74 24.36 26.16
CA GLU A 92 3.38 24.34 25.57
C GLU A 92 3.26 23.44 24.33
N ASP A 93 4.35 22.80 23.90
CA ASP A 93 4.36 21.98 22.68
C ASP A 93 4.00 20.53 22.98
N MET A 94 3.04 20.01 22.22
CA MET A 94 2.57 18.62 22.29
C MET A 94 2.76 17.91 20.96
N THR A 95 3.23 16.67 21.03
CA THR A 95 3.20 15.73 19.91
C THR A 95 2.08 14.72 20.13
N THR A 96 1.27 14.48 19.11
CA THR A 96 0.28 13.40 19.08
C THR A 96 0.84 12.24 18.25
N THR A 97 0.89 11.05 18.82
CA THR A 97 1.25 9.80 18.14
C THR A 97 -0.01 8.99 17.86
N LEU A 98 -0.21 8.57 16.61
CA LEU A 98 -1.37 7.78 16.22
C LEU A 98 -1.11 6.29 16.45
N SER A 99 -1.83 5.65 17.37
CA SER A 99 -1.62 4.22 17.72
C SER A 99 -1.92 3.27 16.56
N CYS A 100 -2.61 3.71 15.50
CA CYS A 100 -2.81 2.90 14.29
C CYS A 100 -1.55 2.69 13.44
N CYS A 101 -0.55 3.58 13.50
CA CYS A 101 0.63 3.54 12.63
C CYS A 101 1.93 4.07 13.26
N GLY A 102 1.89 4.60 14.47
CA GLY A 102 3.02 5.23 15.14
C GLY A 102 3.46 6.57 14.53
N ILE A 103 2.67 7.17 13.64
CA ILE A 103 3.00 8.50 13.10
C ILE A 103 2.78 9.54 14.20
N SER A 104 3.85 10.25 14.55
CA SER A 104 3.81 11.39 15.46
C SER A 104 3.82 12.71 14.70
N PHE A 105 3.03 13.67 15.17
CA PHE A 105 2.95 15.01 14.62
C PHE A 105 2.71 16.04 15.73
N GLU A 106 3.24 17.25 15.55
CA GLU A 106 2.94 18.37 16.44
C GLU A 106 1.52 18.88 16.17
N GLU A 107 0.74 19.15 17.22
CA GLU A 107 -0.65 19.59 17.06
C GLU A 107 -0.78 20.88 16.23
N ASN A 108 0.20 21.79 16.35
CA ASN A 108 0.26 23.06 15.62
C ASN A 108 0.39 22.89 14.10
N ASN A 109 0.91 21.74 13.63
CA ASN A 109 1.06 21.42 12.21
C ASN A 109 -0.17 20.69 11.62
N GLY A 110 -1.16 20.38 12.47
CA GLY A 110 -2.39 19.68 12.09
C GLY A 110 -2.21 18.18 11.87
N ARG A 111 -3.33 17.44 11.88
CA ARG A 111 -3.33 15.98 11.70
C ARG A 111 -2.78 15.60 10.32
N PRO A 112 -1.89 14.60 10.22
CA PRO A 112 -1.42 14.10 8.93
C PRO A 112 -2.61 13.67 8.08
N ARG A 113 -2.66 14.20 6.85
CA ARG A 113 -3.67 13.84 5.84
C ARG A 113 -3.34 12.55 5.07
N ARG A 114 -2.17 11.96 5.34
CA ARG A 114 -1.74 10.73 4.68
C ARG A 114 -2.49 9.56 5.32
N SER A 115 -2.81 8.55 4.53
CA SER A 115 -3.44 7.32 5.02
C SER A 115 -2.47 6.60 5.97
N CYS A 116 -3.04 5.88 6.94
CA CYS A 116 -2.33 5.08 7.94
C CYS A 116 -1.40 4.05 7.29
N ILE A 117 -1.87 3.40 6.23
CA ILE A 117 -1.10 2.40 5.48
C ILE A 117 -1.24 2.68 3.99
N LEU A 118 -0.10 2.74 3.30
CA LEU A 118 0.02 2.72 1.84
C LEU A 118 0.96 1.58 1.45
N ALA A 119 0.40 0.52 0.88
CA ALA A 119 1.17 -0.69 0.56
C ALA A 119 0.60 -1.44 -0.66
N LEU A 120 1.27 -2.53 -1.05
CA LEU A 120 0.65 -3.57 -1.88
C LEU A 120 -0.42 -4.30 -1.06
N HIS A 121 -1.52 -4.68 -1.71
CA HIS A 121 -2.43 -5.68 -1.17
C HIS A 121 -1.69 -7.02 -1.00
N THR A 122 -2.12 -7.82 -0.02
CA THR A 122 -1.50 -9.10 0.26
C THR A 122 -2.52 -10.11 0.75
N THR A 123 -2.30 -11.38 0.41
CA THR A 123 -2.99 -12.53 0.97
C THR A 123 -2.18 -13.22 2.08
N ASN A 124 -0.98 -12.73 2.40
CA ASN A 124 -0.12 -13.32 3.44
C ASN A 124 -0.31 -12.56 4.76
N PRO A 125 -0.88 -13.18 5.81
CA PRO A 125 -1.04 -12.58 7.13
C PRO A 125 0.28 -12.13 7.77
N GLU A 126 1.39 -12.81 7.53
CA GLU A 126 2.71 -12.46 8.08
C GLU A 126 3.24 -11.12 7.54
N LYS A 127 2.72 -10.67 6.39
CA LYS A 127 3.04 -9.36 5.80
C LYS A 127 2.17 -8.23 6.37
N VAL A 128 1.25 -8.55 7.27
CA VAL A 128 0.44 -7.58 7.98
C VAL A 128 1.14 -7.25 9.28
N LYS A 129 1.82 -6.10 9.31
CA LYS A 129 2.35 -5.50 10.53
C LYS A 129 1.42 -4.37 10.92
N TYR A 130 0.84 -4.46 12.11
CA TYR A 130 0.23 -3.32 12.77
C TYR A 130 1.26 -2.71 13.71
N TYR A 131 1.13 -1.42 14.00
CA TYR A 131 1.89 -0.81 15.08
C TYR A 131 1.47 -1.52 16.39
N VAL A 132 2.45 -1.96 17.16
CA VAL A 132 2.27 -2.47 18.51
C VAL A 132 3.11 -1.53 19.35
N GLU A 133 2.48 -0.83 20.31
CA GLU A 133 3.24 -0.11 21.32
C GLU A 133 4.13 -1.13 22.03
N ASN A 134 5.42 -0.85 22.15
CA ASN A 134 6.29 -1.67 22.98
C ASN A 134 5.76 -1.53 24.41
N ASP A 135 5.01 -2.53 24.87
CA ASP A 135 4.84 -2.78 26.30
C ASP A 135 6.21 -3.24 26.81
N GLU A 136 7.12 -2.30 27.07
CA GLU A 136 8.26 -2.55 27.97
C GLU A 136 7.72 -2.55 29.41
N ASP A 137 6.93 -3.58 29.74
CA ASP A 137 6.69 -4.03 31.11
C ASP A 137 7.44 -5.36 31.31
N ASP A 138 8.78 -5.28 31.24
CA ASP A 138 9.71 -6.32 31.70
C ASP A 138 10.08 -6.06 33.19
N GLU A 139 9.12 -5.96 34.10
CA GLU A 139 9.29 -5.99 35.58
C GLU A 139 7.96 -6.55 36.16
N ASP A 140 7.80 -7.70 36.82
CA ASP A 140 8.62 -8.45 37.77
C ASP A 140 8.21 -9.94 37.78
N ASP A 141 9.17 -10.84 37.56
CA ASP A 141 9.05 -12.27 37.87
C ASP A 141 9.43 -12.46 39.37
N GLU A 142 8.59 -11.96 40.29
CA GLU A 142 8.76 -12.26 41.73
C GLU A 142 8.27 -13.68 42.03
N ASN A 143 9.23 -14.60 41.88
CA ASN A 143 9.18 -15.99 42.29
C ASN A 143 9.02 -16.09 43.84
N ASN A 144 7.79 -16.11 44.34
CA ASN A 144 7.51 -16.34 45.77
C ASN A 144 7.27 -17.84 46.06
N GLU A 145 8.36 -18.60 46.15
CA GLU A 145 8.37 -19.93 46.78
C GLU A 145 8.16 -19.79 48.30
N ASN A 146 6.90 -19.70 48.74
CA ASN A 146 6.55 -19.92 50.15
C ASN A 146 6.05 -21.35 50.37
N ASN A 147 7.04 -22.21 50.57
CA ASN A 147 7.14 -23.23 51.62
C ASN A 147 5.93 -23.32 52.59
N GLU A 148 5.01 -24.27 52.37
CA GLU A 148 4.18 -24.83 53.43
C GLU A 148 4.38 -26.34 53.50
N ASN A 149 5.29 -26.72 54.38
CA ASN A 149 5.43 -28.07 54.90
C ASN A 149 5.06 -28.02 56.39
N ARG A 150 3.81 -28.36 56.73
CA ARG A 150 3.46 -28.86 58.07
C ARG A 150 2.16 -29.66 58.09
#